data_AF-A0A7X9FC06-F1
#
_entry.id   AF-A0A7X9FC06-F1
#
_cell.length_a   1.000
_cell.length_b   1.000
_cell.length_c   1.000
_cell.angle_alpha   90.00
_cell.angle_beta   90.00
_cell.angle_gamma   90.00
#
_symmetry.space_group_name_H-M   'P 1'
#
loop_
_entity.id
_entity.type
_entity.pdbx_description
1 polymer ?
#
loop_
_entity_poly.entity_id
_entity_poly.type
_entity_poly.pdbx_seq_one_letter_code
_entity_poly.pdbx_strand_id
1 'polypeptide(L)'
;MSDFIHPDFLLTNKTARRLYHEYSEKLPIIDFHCHLSPQMIASDRQFENLTQIWLEGDHYKWRAMRTNGIPEKYCTGDAPPEEKFGKWAETVPYTAGNPLYHWTHLELARYFGIFDLLSPATASKIYYDANAMLK
;
A
#
# COMPACT_ATOMS: atom_id res chain seq x y z
N MET A 1 -7.04 4.26 21.95
CA MET A 1 -7.67 4.57 20.66
C MET A 1 -7.44 3.38 19.75
N SER A 2 -8.40 3.01 18.91
CA SER A 2 -8.17 1.98 17.89
C SER A 2 -7.25 2.52 16.81
N ASP A 3 -6.43 1.65 16.22
CA ASP A 3 -5.64 1.98 15.03
C ASP A 3 -6.56 2.41 13.87
N PHE A 4 -6.00 3.16 12.91
CA PHE A 4 -6.76 3.64 11.74
C PHE A 4 -7.32 2.48 10.91
N ILE A 5 -6.48 1.48 10.62
CA ILE A 5 -6.92 0.19 10.09
C ILE A 5 -7.12 -0.75 11.27
N HIS A 6 -8.34 -1.25 11.42
CA HIS A 6 -8.73 -2.17 12.49
C HIS A 6 -9.75 -3.18 11.94
N PRO A 7 -10.09 -4.26 12.68
CA PRO A 7 -10.97 -5.31 12.15
C PRO A 7 -12.35 -4.83 11.66
N ASP A 8 -12.88 -3.77 12.26
CA ASP A 8 -14.17 -3.17 11.89
C ASP A 8 -14.03 -1.99 10.91
N PHE A 9 -12.90 -1.83 10.21
CA PHE A 9 -12.68 -0.74 9.26
C PHE A 9 -13.79 -0.71 8.19
N LEU A 10 -14.43 0.45 8.00
CA LEU A 10 -15.64 0.69 7.18
C LEU A 10 -16.95 0.03 7.67
N LEU A 11 -16.94 -0.75 8.76
CA LEU A 11 -18.13 -1.45 9.27
C LEU A 11 -18.85 -0.63 10.35
N THR A 12 -19.88 0.12 9.93
CA THR A 12 -20.54 1.13 10.80
C THR A 12 -21.65 0.58 11.70
N ASN A 13 -22.07 -0.68 11.56
CA ASN A 13 -23.17 -1.25 12.34
C ASN A 13 -22.99 -2.76 12.63
N LYS A 14 -23.79 -3.30 13.55
CA LYS A 14 -23.72 -4.71 13.99
C LYS A 14 -23.99 -5.70 12.85
N THR A 15 -24.91 -5.37 11.94
CA THR A 15 -25.23 -6.21 10.79
C THR A 15 -24.05 -6.31 9.83
N ALA A 16 -23.39 -5.19 9.53
CA ALA A 16 -22.21 -5.14 8.67
C ALA A 16 -21.06 -5.98 9.24
N ARG A 17 -20.79 -5.85 10.55
CA ARG A 17 -19.77 -6.66 11.25
C ARG A 17 -20.06 -8.15 11.15
N ARG A 18 -21.31 -8.55 11.41
CA ARG A 18 -21.74 -9.94 11.30
C ARG A 18 -21.53 -10.49 9.88
N LEU A 19 -22.01 -9.78 8.86
CA LEU A 19 -21.91 -10.22 7.47
C LEU A 19 -20.45 -10.34 7.00
N TYR A 20 -19.59 -9.41 7.40
CA TYR A 20 -18.18 -9.45 7.04
C TYR A 20 -17.44 -10.58 7.79
N HIS A 21 -17.44 -10.56 9.13
CA HIS A 21 -16.62 -11.45 9.95
C HIS A 21 -17.09 -12.92 9.96
N GLU A 22 -18.41 -13.17 9.94
CA GLU A 22 -18.94 -14.55 9.99
C GLU A 22 -18.99 -15.22 8.62
N TYR A 23 -19.15 -14.46 7.54
CA TYR A 23 -19.41 -15.03 6.21
C TYR A 23 -18.38 -14.63 5.16
N SER A 24 -18.02 -13.34 5.05
CA SER A 24 -17.30 -12.83 3.88
C SER A 24 -15.78 -12.99 4.00
N GLU A 25 -15.21 -12.69 5.17
CA GLU A 25 -13.76 -12.57 5.37
C GLU A 25 -12.97 -13.85 5.06
N LYS A 26 -13.58 -15.02 5.26
CA LYS A 26 -12.92 -16.33 5.10
C LYS A 26 -13.10 -16.93 3.71
N LEU A 27 -13.83 -16.27 2.82
CA LEU A 27 -14.02 -16.76 1.46
C LEU A 27 -12.74 -16.55 0.63
N PRO A 28 -12.44 -17.45 -0.31
CA PRO A 28 -11.31 -17.27 -1.21
C PRO A 28 -11.53 -16.08 -2.16
N ILE A 29 -10.44 -15.49 -2.63
CA ILE A 29 -10.48 -14.47 -3.68
C ILE A 29 -10.55 -15.16 -5.04
N ILE A 30 -11.54 -14.78 -5.85
CA ILE A 30 -11.65 -15.17 -7.25
C ILE A 30 -11.40 -13.91 -8.09
N ASP A 31 -10.13 -13.66 -8.43
CA ASP A 31 -9.70 -12.50 -9.21
C ASP A 31 -9.67 -12.83 -10.71
N PHE A 32 -10.85 -12.94 -11.33
CA PHE A 32 -11.01 -13.43 -12.70
C PHE A 32 -10.52 -12.44 -13.78
N HIS A 33 -10.16 -11.21 -13.40
CA HIS A 33 -9.61 -10.21 -14.30
C HIS A 33 -8.57 -9.35 -13.58
N CYS A 34 -7.30 -9.55 -13.92
CA CYS A 34 -6.19 -8.77 -13.40
C CYS A 34 -5.16 -8.50 -14.49
N HIS A 35 -4.20 -7.64 -14.18
CA HIS A 35 -3.07 -7.29 -15.05
C HIS A 35 -1.73 -7.79 -14.49
N LEU A 36 -1.75 -8.81 -13.63
CA LEU A 36 -0.54 -9.40 -13.07
C LEU A 36 0.30 -10.05 -14.18
N SER A 37 1.63 -9.96 -14.04
CA SER A 37 2.56 -10.60 -14.97
C SER A 37 2.60 -12.12 -14.73
N PRO A 38 2.21 -12.96 -15.71
CA PRO A 38 2.32 -14.41 -15.57
C PRO A 38 3.75 -14.87 -15.35
N GLN A 39 4.71 -14.16 -15.94
CA GLN A 39 6.15 -14.45 -15.78
C GLN A 39 6.60 -14.27 -14.34
N MET A 40 6.16 -13.20 -13.66
CA MET A 40 6.54 -12.95 -12.27
C MET A 40 6.01 -14.03 -11.33
N ILE A 41 4.80 -14.54 -11.61
CA ILE A 41 4.22 -15.66 -10.86
C ILE A 41 5.01 -16.94 -11.14
N ALA A 42 5.27 -17.24 -12.42
CA ALA A 42 5.98 -18.46 -12.83
C ALA A 42 7.41 -18.53 -12.30
N SER A 43 8.08 -17.38 -12.16
CA SER A 43 9.43 -17.27 -11.63
C SER A 43 9.50 -17.05 -10.12
N ASP A 44 8.35 -16.95 -9.44
CA ASP A 44 8.26 -16.57 -8.03
C ASP A 44 9.10 -15.32 -7.71
N ARG A 45 8.85 -14.22 -8.46
CA ARG A 45 9.66 -13.00 -8.38
C ARG A 45 9.72 -12.50 -6.94
N GLN A 46 10.93 -12.47 -6.38
CA GLN A 46 11.23 -11.79 -5.13
C GLN A 46 11.48 -10.30 -5.39
N PHE A 47 10.85 -9.44 -4.61
CA PHE A 47 11.02 -7.99 -4.72
C PHE A 47 12.17 -7.53 -3.82
N GLU A 48 13.06 -6.69 -4.34
CA GLU A 48 14.27 -6.29 -3.60
C GLU A 48 13.96 -5.29 -2.47
N ASN A 49 12.89 -4.51 -2.64
CA ASN A 49 12.45 -3.49 -1.69
C ASN A 49 10.99 -3.10 -1.92
N LEU A 50 10.43 -2.39 -0.94
CA LEU A 50 9.05 -1.92 -0.91
C LEU A 50 8.74 -1.00 -2.09
N THR A 51 9.69 -0.18 -2.53
CA THR A 51 9.49 0.70 -3.70
C THR A 51 9.18 -0.10 -4.95
N GLN A 52 9.86 -1.23 -5.20
CA GLN A 52 9.59 -2.05 -6.38
C GLN A 52 8.16 -2.60 -6.36
N ILE A 53 7.76 -3.26 -5.27
CA ILE A 53 6.43 -3.87 -5.18
C ILE A 53 5.30 -2.82 -5.11
N TRP A 54 5.56 -1.60 -4.63
CA TRP A 54 4.53 -0.57 -4.47
C TRP A 54 4.46 0.50 -5.55
N LEU A 55 5.59 0.91 -6.14
CA LEU A 55 5.69 2.07 -7.02
C LEU A 55 6.03 1.72 -8.48
N GLU A 56 6.27 0.46 -8.83
CA GLU A 56 6.37 0.04 -10.26
C GLU A 56 5.00 0.07 -10.98
N GLY A 57 3.90 0.14 -10.22
CA GLY A 57 2.52 0.30 -10.69
C GLY A 57 1.56 0.48 -9.49
N ASP A 58 0.25 0.25 -9.61
CA ASP A 58 -0.58 0.74 -10.71
C ASP A 58 -0.66 2.26 -10.57
N HIS A 59 -0.17 2.97 -11.59
CA HIS A 59 0.01 4.42 -11.83
C HIS A 59 -0.79 5.49 -11.04
N TYR A 60 -1.82 5.15 -10.25
CA TYR A 60 -2.50 6.03 -9.30
C TYR A 60 -1.53 6.75 -8.34
N LYS A 61 -0.53 6.05 -7.79
CA LYS A 61 0.46 6.66 -6.89
C LYS A 61 1.24 7.75 -7.62
N TRP A 62 1.68 7.50 -8.86
CA TRP A 62 2.33 8.51 -9.69
C TRP A 62 1.40 9.68 -9.99
N ARG A 63 0.13 9.44 -10.29
CA ARG A 63 -0.86 10.52 -10.50
C ARG A 63 -1.00 11.40 -9.26
N ALA A 64 -1.06 10.80 -8.07
CA ALA A 64 -1.13 11.55 -6.82
C ALA A 64 0.16 12.34 -6.56
N MET A 65 1.33 11.72 -6.76
CA MET A 65 2.63 12.39 -6.62
C MET A 65 2.77 13.58 -7.57
N ARG A 66 2.39 13.42 -8.85
CA ARG A 66 2.37 14.52 -9.85
C ARG A 66 1.40 15.64 -9.44
N THR A 67 0.20 15.29 -8.99
CA THR A 67 -0.79 16.25 -8.48
C THR A 67 -0.26 17.01 -7.27
N ASN A 68 0.55 16.35 -6.43
CA ASN A 68 1.20 16.93 -5.26
C ASN A 68 2.52 17.66 -5.60
N GLY A 69 2.80 17.92 -6.89
CA GLY A 69 3.97 18.69 -7.32
C GLY A 69 5.31 17.96 -7.20
N ILE A 70 5.31 16.64 -7.01
CA ILE A 70 6.55 15.85 -6.95
C ILE A 70 7.18 15.78 -8.35
N PRO A 71 8.50 16.10 -8.49
CA PRO A 71 9.19 16.00 -9.77
C PRO A 71 9.14 14.59 -10.40
N GLU A 72 9.00 14.52 -11.72
CA GLU A 72 8.84 13.25 -12.45
C GLU A 72 10.00 12.26 -12.23
N LYS A 73 11.21 12.76 -11.92
CA LYS A 73 12.37 11.91 -11.58
C LYS A 73 12.10 10.96 -10.41
N TYR A 74 11.19 11.32 -9.50
CA TYR A 74 10.78 10.51 -8.36
C TYR A 74 9.56 9.62 -8.64
N CYS A 75 8.88 9.81 -9.77
CA CYS A 75 7.79 8.94 -10.21
C CYS A 75 8.36 7.84 -11.12
N THR A 76 8.65 8.17 -12.37
CA THR A 76 9.09 7.20 -13.39
C THR A 76 10.57 7.34 -13.79
N GLY A 77 11.29 8.34 -13.26
CA GLY A 77 12.72 8.52 -13.53
C GLY A 77 13.64 7.54 -12.78
N ASP A 78 14.91 7.88 -12.68
CA ASP A 78 16.01 7.02 -12.20
C ASP A 78 16.46 7.31 -10.76
N ALA A 79 15.65 8.06 -9.98
CA ALA A 79 15.97 8.32 -8.58
C ALA A 79 16.08 7.02 -7.75
N PRO A 80 16.92 6.98 -6.70
CA PRO A 80 17.06 5.81 -5.84
C PRO A 80 15.71 5.33 -5.26
N PRO A 81 15.50 4.01 -5.09
CA PRO A 81 14.23 3.47 -4.62
C PRO A 81 13.74 4.07 -3.29
N GLU A 82 14.63 4.23 -2.32
CA GLU A 82 14.31 4.82 -1.01
C GLU A 82 13.88 6.29 -1.14
N GLU A 83 14.53 7.06 -2.01
CA GLU A 83 14.13 8.46 -2.28
C GLU A 83 12.74 8.54 -2.91
N LYS A 84 12.42 7.65 -3.87
CA LYS A 84 11.08 7.58 -4.47
C LYS A 84 10.02 7.23 -3.43
N PHE A 85 10.30 6.26 -2.55
CA PHE A 85 9.40 5.92 -1.44
C PHE A 85 9.22 7.09 -0.47
N GLY A 86 10.30 7.79 -0.13
CA GLY A 86 10.23 9.01 0.69
C GLY A 86 9.30 10.07 0.08
N LYS A 87 9.33 10.25 -1.25
CA LYS A 87 8.41 11.16 -1.96
C LYS A 87 6.97 10.65 -2.02
N TRP A 88 6.76 9.35 -2.05
CA TRP A 88 5.42 8.79 -1.85
C TRP A 88 4.92 9.06 -0.43
N ALA A 89 5.75 8.83 0.59
CA ALA A 89 5.41 9.09 1.99
C ALA A 89 5.14 10.58 2.28
N GLU A 90 5.83 11.50 1.59
CA GLU A 90 5.52 12.93 1.59
C GLU A 90 4.15 13.25 0.99
N THR A 91 3.70 12.46 0.01
CA THR A 91 2.41 12.63 -0.67
C THR A 91 1.24 12.07 0.12
N VAL A 92 1.43 10.94 0.83
CA VAL A 92 0.32 10.21 1.50
C VAL A 92 -0.55 11.08 2.41
N PRO A 93 -0.04 11.97 3.29
CA PRO A 93 -0.88 12.82 4.12
C PRO A 93 -1.87 13.70 3.33
N TYR A 94 -1.52 14.09 2.11
CA TYR A 94 -2.36 14.89 1.21
C TYR A 94 -3.38 14.05 0.41
N THR A 95 -3.36 12.73 0.58
CA THR A 95 -4.32 11.83 -0.05
C THR A 95 -5.51 11.50 0.84
N ALA A 96 -5.66 12.12 2.00
CA ALA A 96 -6.85 11.95 2.85
C ALA A 96 -8.13 12.27 2.06
N GLY A 97 -9.09 11.33 2.06
CA GLY A 97 -10.30 11.39 1.23
C GLY A 97 -10.16 10.73 -0.15
N ASN A 98 -8.95 10.38 -0.58
CA ASN A 98 -8.68 9.53 -1.74
C ASN A 98 -8.51 8.06 -1.31
N PRO A 99 -8.96 7.07 -2.10
CA PRO A 99 -8.75 5.65 -1.79
C PRO A 99 -7.27 5.26 -1.58
N LEU A 100 -6.32 5.99 -2.15
CA LEU A 100 -4.88 5.78 -1.92
C LEU A 100 -4.51 5.83 -0.43
N TYR A 101 -5.18 6.66 0.37
CA TYR A 101 -4.94 6.71 1.81
C TYR A 101 -5.40 5.41 2.48
N HIS A 102 -6.52 4.81 2.03
CA HIS A 102 -6.98 3.53 2.56
C HIS A 102 -6.08 2.39 2.11
N TRP A 103 -5.77 2.29 0.82
CA TRP A 103 -4.94 1.21 0.26
C TRP A 103 -3.55 1.17 0.89
N THR A 104 -2.90 2.33 1.04
CA THR A 104 -1.58 2.43 1.69
C THR A 104 -1.58 1.76 3.07
N HIS A 105 -2.52 2.13 3.93
CA HIS A 105 -2.54 1.64 5.30
C HIS A 105 -3.10 0.21 5.40
N LEU A 106 -4.01 -0.19 4.50
CA LEU A 106 -4.50 -1.58 4.42
C LEU A 106 -3.39 -2.54 3.97
N GLU A 107 -2.60 -2.16 2.97
CA GLU A 107 -1.48 -2.94 2.46
C GLU A 107 -0.41 -3.12 3.55
N LEU A 108 -0.06 -2.06 4.28
CA LEU A 108 0.85 -2.12 5.43
C LEU A 108 0.34 -3.03 6.54
N ALA A 109 -0.94 -2.88 6.93
CA ALA A 109 -1.51 -3.65 8.02
C ALA A 109 -1.62 -5.14 7.68
N ARG A 110 -2.09 -5.49 6.47
CA ARG A 110 -2.41 -6.88 6.11
C ARG A 110 -1.18 -7.71 5.75
N TYR A 111 -0.23 -7.13 5.02
CA TYR A 111 0.91 -7.89 4.49
C TYR A 111 2.16 -7.74 5.36
N PHE A 112 2.28 -6.62 6.08
CA PHE A 112 3.47 -6.31 6.87
C PHE A 112 3.19 -6.21 8.38
N GLY A 113 1.92 -6.22 8.82
CA GLY A 113 1.58 -6.03 10.24
C GLY A 113 1.94 -4.64 10.77
N ILE A 114 2.12 -3.65 9.88
CA ILE A 114 2.50 -2.28 10.22
C ILE A 114 1.22 -1.42 10.30
N PHE A 115 0.95 -0.88 11.49
CA PHE A 115 -0.21 -0.02 11.76
C PHE A 115 0.13 1.47 11.84
N ASP A 116 1.43 1.81 11.73
CA ASP A 116 1.90 3.19 11.67
C ASP A 116 1.31 3.91 10.44
N LEU A 117 0.85 5.16 10.62
CA LEU A 117 0.43 5.99 9.48
C LEU A 117 1.64 6.41 8.66
N LEU A 118 1.57 6.28 7.33
CA LEU A 118 2.67 6.65 6.44
C LEU A 118 2.74 8.17 6.28
N SER A 119 3.90 8.73 6.63
CA SER A 119 4.24 10.15 6.56
C SER A 119 5.76 10.29 6.43
N PRO A 120 6.31 11.49 6.17
CA PRO A 120 7.75 11.70 6.18
C PRO A 120 8.44 11.23 7.48
N ALA A 121 7.76 11.37 8.62
CA ALA A 121 8.31 11.01 9.93
C ALA A 121 8.41 9.49 10.15
N THR A 122 7.55 8.70 9.48
CA THR A 122 7.48 7.24 9.64
C THR A 122 8.07 6.49 8.44
N ALA A 123 8.35 7.18 7.33
CA ALA A 123 8.78 6.59 6.07
C ALA A 123 9.99 5.66 6.21
N SER A 124 11.06 6.14 6.84
CA SER A 124 12.30 5.36 6.97
C SER A 124 12.08 4.06 7.73
N LYS A 125 11.44 4.12 8.91
CA LYS A 125 11.10 2.94 9.71
C LYS A 125 10.25 1.95 8.91
N ILE A 126 9.15 2.42 8.31
CA ILE A 126 8.24 1.57 7.52
C ILE A 126 8.98 0.90 6.36
N TYR A 127 9.83 1.65 5.66
CA TYR A 127 10.61 1.13 4.53
C TYR A 127 11.53 -0.01 4.97
N TYR A 128 12.31 0.18 6.05
CA TYR A 128 13.23 -0.84 6.54
C TYR A 128 12.50 -2.06 7.14
N ASP A 129 11.45 -1.84 7.92
CA ASP A 129 10.64 -2.92 8.52
C ASP A 129 10.01 -3.79 7.43
N ALA A 130 9.36 -3.17 6.43
CA ALA A 130 8.74 -3.89 5.32
C ALA A 130 9.77 -4.62 4.45
N ASN A 131 10.92 -3.98 4.15
CA ASN A 131 11.98 -4.63 3.37
C ASN A 131 12.57 -5.85 4.06
N ALA A 132 12.61 -5.88 5.39
CA ALA A 132 13.08 -7.05 6.14
C ALA A 132 12.13 -8.26 5.98
N MET A 133 10.87 -8.04 5.63
CA MET A 133 9.85 -9.07 5.42
C MET A 133 9.73 -9.55 3.96
N LEU A 134 10.36 -8.84 3.01
CA LEU A 134 10.40 -9.24 1.59
C LEU A 134 11.51 -10.26 1.27
N LYS A 135 12.27 -10.69 2.30
CA LYS A 135 13.40 -11.62 2.19
C LYS A 135 13.07 -13.03 2.65
#